data_AF-A0A5C5S1Y8-F1
#
_entry.id   AF-A0A5C5S1Y8-F1
#
_cell.length_a   1.000
_cell.length_b   1.000
_cell.length_c   1.000
_cell.angle_alpha   90.00
_cell.angle_beta   90.00
_cell.angle_gamma   90.00
#
_symmetry.space_group_name_H-M   'P 1'
#
loop_
_entity.id
_entity.type
_entity.pdbx_description
1 polymer ?
#
loop_
_entity_poly.entity_id
_entity_poly.type
_entity_poly.pdbx_seq_one_letter_code
_entity_poly.pdbx_strand_id
1 'polypeptide(L)'
;MRYLTPDDVRNVAFGKPPIGKRGYNEDHVDSFLDDVESTLRDLYARLARYEGTPQPPAAQADTAAENPAAEAPAAERPEDRGYRRF
;
A
#
# COMPACT_ATOMS: atom_id res chain seq x y z
N MET A 1 21.97 -11.07 16.65
CA MET A 1 20.66 -11.44 16.07
C MET A 1 20.79 -11.32 14.56
N ARG A 2 20.69 -12.42 13.83
CA ARG A 2 20.72 -12.41 12.35
C ARG A 2 19.32 -12.05 11.87
N TYR A 3 19.19 -10.98 11.10
CA TYR A 3 17.91 -10.59 10.49
C TYR A 3 17.66 -11.44 9.24
N LEU A 4 16.40 -11.77 8.99
CA LEU A 4 15.96 -12.53 7.82
C LEU A 4 15.91 -11.62 6.60
N THR A 5 16.74 -11.88 5.59
CA THR A 5 16.76 -11.09 4.34
C THR A 5 15.85 -11.74 3.28
N PRO A 6 15.42 -10.99 2.24
CA PRO A 6 14.66 -11.57 1.13
C PRO A 6 15.40 -12.71 0.43
N ASP A 7 16.73 -12.62 0.35
CA ASP A 7 17.58 -13.67 -0.24
C ASP A 7 17.57 -14.95 0.61
N ASP A 8 17.51 -14.81 1.93
CA ASP A 8 17.38 -15.96 2.84
C ASP A 8 16.04 -16.70 2.64
N VAL A 9 14.96 -15.98 2.30
CA VAL A 9 13.64 -16.58 2.00
C VAL A 9 13.68 -17.34 0.67
N ARG A 10 14.33 -16.77 -0.34
CA ARG A 10 14.44 -17.40 -1.66
C ARG A 10 15.31 -18.66 -1.66
N ASN A 11 16.29 -18.73 -0.77
CA ASN A 11 17.23 -19.86 -0.67
C ASN A 11 16.79 -20.94 0.34
N VAL A 12 15.61 -20.79 0.98
CA VAL A 12 15.11 -21.79 1.92
C VAL A 12 14.71 -23.07 1.19
N ALA A 13 15.12 -24.21 1.74
CA ALA A 13 14.70 -25.52 1.29
C ALA A 13 13.97 -26.27 2.42
N PHE A 14 12.75 -26.73 2.17
CA PHE A 14 11.99 -27.54 3.12
C PHE A 14 12.26 -29.03 2.91
N GLY A 15 12.44 -29.75 4.02
CA GLY A 15 12.57 -31.20 4.00
C GLY A 15 11.23 -31.89 3.74
N LYS A 16 11.27 -33.09 3.15
CA LYS A 16 10.07 -33.92 2.96
C LYS A 16 9.45 -34.27 4.32
N PRO A 17 8.11 -34.26 4.44
CA PRO A 17 7.44 -34.65 5.68
C PRO A 17 7.74 -36.12 6.03
N PRO A 18 7.79 -36.48 7.33
CA PRO A 18 7.96 -37.87 7.74
C PRO A 18 6.88 -38.78 7.17
N ILE A 19 7.24 -40.03 6.88
CA ILE A 19 6.30 -41.04 6.35
C ILE A 19 5.04 -41.13 7.23
N GLY A 20 3.88 -41.06 6.57
CA GLY A 20 2.56 -41.06 7.23
C GLY A 20 2.06 -39.71 7.73
N LYS A 21 2.81 -38.61 7.55
CA LYS A 21 2.35 -37.24 7.80
C LYS A 21 2.09 -36.51 6.49
N ARG A 22 1.02 -35.71 6.45
CA ARG A 22 0.75 -34.79 5.35
C ARG A 22 1.60 -33.55 5.56
N GLY A 23 2.44 -33.22 4.58
CA GLY A 23 3.12 -31.93 4.50
C GLY A 23 2.21 -30.83 3.97
N TYR A 24 2.74 -29.62 3.90
CA TYR A 24 2.10 -28.51 3.18
C TYR A 24 2.11 -28.79 1.67
N ASN A 25 1.18 -28.15 0.94
CA ASN A 25 1.21 -28.16 -0.52
C ASN A 25 2.35 -27.24 -1.00
N GLU A 26 3.29 -27.80 -1.79
CA GLU A 26 4.45 -27.08 -2.32
C GLU A 26 4.02 -25.81 -3.05
N ASP A 27 3.04 -25.89 -3.95
CA ASP A 27 2.55 -24.74 -4.73
C ASP A 27 2.05 -23.59 -3.83
N HIS A 28 1.38 -23.94 -2.73
CA HIS A 28 0.86 -22.95 -1.78
C HIS A 28 1.97 -22.33 -0.94
N VAL A 29 2.97 -23.14 -0.56
CA VAL A 29 4.14 -22.66 0.17
C VAL A 29 4.96 -21.74 -0.72
N ASP A 30 5.20 -22.11 -1.97
CA ASP A 30 5.95 -21.31 -2.93
C ASP A 30 5.28 -19.95 -3.18
N SER A 31 3.97 -19.94 -3.44
CA SER A 31 3.22 -18.69 -3.62
C SER A 31 3.28 -17.78 -2.38
N PHE A 32 3.24 -18.38 -1.18
CA PHE A 32 3.38 -17.63 0.06
C PHE A 32 4.80 -17.07 0.25
N LEU A 33 5.84 -17.83 -0.13
CA LEU A 33 7.22 -17.37 -0.08
C LEU A 33 7.45 -16.17 -1.00
N ASP A 34 6.84 -16.15 -2.19
CA ASP A 34 6.89 -15.01 -3.11
C ASP A 34 6.31 -13.73 -2.48
N ASP A 35 5.15 -13.86 -1.82
CA ASP A 35 4.49 -12.74 -1.12
C ASP A 35 5.33 -12.23 0.05
N VAL A 36 5.94 -13.14 0.82
CA VAL A 36 6.84 -12.81 1.93
C VAL A 36 8.11 -12.13 1.41
N GLU A 37 8.71 -12.62 0.33
CA GLU A 37 9.88 -12.02 -0.29
C GLU A 37 9.57 -10.58 -0.73
N SER A 38 8.45 -10.38 -1.44
CA SER A 38 7.96 -9.07 -1.88
C SER A 38 7.79 -8.11 -0.69
N THR A 39 7.12 -8.58 0.37
CA THR A 39 6.88 -7.79 1.58
C THR A 39 8.19 -7.42 2.29
N LEU A 40 9.14 -8.35 2.40
CA LEU A 40 10.44 -8.08 3.01
C LEU A 40 11.23 -7.05 2.20
N ARG A 41 11.24 -7.16 0.86
CA ARG A 41 11.89 -6.16 -0.01
C ARG A 41 11.32 -4.77 0.23
N ASP A 42 10.00 -4.66 0.28
CA ASP A 42 9.30 -3.41 0.59
C ASP A 42 9.66 -2.85 1.96
N LEU A 43 9.68 -3.71 2.98
CA LEU A 43 10.02 -3.31 4.34
C LEU A 43 11.46 -2.79 4.42
N TYR A 44 12.41 -3.51 3.83
CA TYR A 44 13.82 -3.10 3.79
C TYR A 44 14.02 -1.80 2.99
N ALA A 45 13.30 -1.62 1.87
CA ALA A 45 13.31 -0.37 1.12
C ALA A 45 12.74 0.81 1.94
N ARG A 46 11.69 0.58 2.74
CA ARG A 46 11.13 1.60 3.65
C ARG A 46 12.08 1.90 4.80
N LEU A 47 12.69 0.88 5.41
CA LEU A 47 13.68 1.04 6.47
C LEU A 47 14.89 1.86 6.01
N ALA A 48 15.41 1.59 4.80
CA ALA A 48 16.49 2.39 4.23
C ALA A 48 16.12 3.89 4.10
N ARG A 49 14.85 4.20 3.83
CA ARG A 49 14.34 5.59 3.82
C ARG A 49 14.26 6.21 5.22
N TYR A 50 14.03 5.40 6.26
CA TYR A 50 14.01 5.87 7.64
C TYR A 50 15.41 6.04 8.23
N GLU A 51 16.32 5.11 7.93
CA GLU A 51 17.72 5.17 8.36
C GLU A 51 18.49 6.33 7.71
N GLY A 52 17.99 6.87 6.59
CA GLY A 52 18.55 8.04 5.90
C GLY A 52 18.12 9.43 6.42
N THR A 53 17.25 9.54 7.43
CA THR A 53 16.53 10.78 7.83
C THR A 53 15.63 11.43 6.74
N PRO A 54 14.52 12.10 7.11
CA PRO A 54 13.27 12.06 6.35
C PRO A 54 13.07 13.22 5.37
N GLN A 55 12.51 12.95 4.18
CA GLN A 55 11.65 13.92 3.49
C GLN A 55 10.21 13.67 3.98
N PRO A 56 9.65 14.48 4.89
CA PRO A 56 8.23 14.40 5.20
C PRO A 56 7.41 14.85 3.97
N PRO A 57 6.25 14.23 3.66
CA PRO A 57 5.21 14.87 2.85
C PRO A 57 4.43 15.90 3.70
N ALA A 58 5.12 16.83 4.35
CA ALA A 58 4.52 17.89 5.16
C ALA A 58 5.04 19.27 4.75
N ALA A 59 5.01 19.53 3.44
CA ALA A 59 4.94 20.87 2.85
C ALA A 59 4.06 20.80 1.59
N GLN A 60 2.86 20.25 1.75
CA GLN A 60 1.73 20.55 0.87
C GLN A 60 0.63 21.19 1.73
N ALA A 61 0.92 22.39 2.20
CA ALA A 61 0.03 23.42 2.74
C ALA A 61 0.96 24.59 3.12
N ASP A 62 0.90 25.80 2.60
CA ASP A 62 -0.04 26.49 1.73
C ASP A 62 0.71 27.66 1.10
N THR A 63 0.51 27.95 -0.19
CA THR A 63 0.39 29.35 -0.64
C THR A 63 -0.34 29.37 -1.97
N ALA A 64 -1.59 29.80 -1.87
CA ALA A 64 -2.37 30.34 -2.96
C ALA A 64 -1.50 31.26 -3.84
N ALA A 65 -1.29 30.85 -5.09
CA ALA A 65 -1.13 31.77 -6.20
C ALA A 65 -2.43 31.68 -7.00
N GLU A 66 -3.35 32.57 -6.62
CA GLU A 66 -4.22 33.33 -7.52
C GLU A 66 -4.76 32.58 -8.75
N ASN A 67 -6.00 32.10 -8.64
CA ASN A 67 -6.90 32.11 -9.78
C ASN A 67 -7.61 33.48 -9.76
N PRO A 68 -7.27 34.45 -10.62
CA PRO A 68 -7.95 35.73 -10.61
C PRO A 68 -9.32 35.58 -11.28
N ALA A 69 -10.34 36.11 -10.61
CA ALA A 69 -11.63 36.49 -11.16
C ALA A 69 -12.50 35.36 -11.77
N ALA A 70 -13.23 34.66 -10.91
CA ALA A 70 -14.58 34.23 -11.24
C ALA A 70 -15.55 35.01 -10.33
N GLU A 71 -15.85 36.22 -10.78
CA GLU A 71 -16.90 37.09 -10.27
C GLU A 71 -18.24 36.36 -10.37
N ALA A 72 -18.83 36.02 -9.22
CA ALA A 72 -20.24 35.69 -9.16
C ALA A 72 -21.02 36.99 -8.96
N PRO A 73 -22.08 37.24 -9.74
CA PRO A 73 -23.24 37.92 -9.21
C PRO A 73 -24.31 36.89 -8.85
N ALA A 74 -24.87 37.10 -7.67
CA ALA A 74 -26.04 36.41 -7.18
C ALA A 74 -27.26 36.65 -8.09
N ALA A 75 -28.06 35.62 -8.32
CA ALA A 75 -29.47 35.75 -8.69
C ALA A 75 -30.25 34.50 -8.21
N GLU A 76 -30.97 34.70 -7.10
CA GLU A 76 -32.33 34.24 -6.78
C GLU A 76 -32.77 32.77 -6.99
N ARG A 77 -33.22 32.17 -5.88
CA ARG A 77 -34.14 31.02 -5.73
C ARG A 77 -35.57 31.60 -5.64
N PRO A 78 -36.70 30.96 -6.03
CA PRO A 78 -37.08 29.53 -6.05
C PRO A 78 -37.60 29.12 -7.47
N GLU A 79 -38.09 27.94 -7.82
CA GLU A 79 -39.15 27.11 -7.25
C GLU A 79 -39.28 25.75 -7.97
N ASP A 80 -39.81 24.80 -7.21
CA ASP A 80 -40.74 23.74 -7.60
C ASP A 80 -40.50 22.93 -8.88
N ARG A 81 -39.97 21.72 -8.70
CA ARG A 81 -40.57 20.57 -9.37
C ARG A 81 -40.40 19.31 -8.55
N GLY A 82 -41.42 19.04 -7.74
CA GLY A 82 -41.66 17.69 -7.27
C GLY A 82 -41.67 16.72 -8.44
N TYR A 83 -40.91 15.63 -8.32
CA TYR A 83 -41.21 14.41 -9.05
C TYR A 83 -41.35 13.27 -8.05
N ARG A 84 -42.62 13.00 -7.71
CA ARG A 84 -43.05 11.73 -7.15
C ARG A 84 -42.98 10.65 -8.23
N ARG A 85 -42.41 9.52 -7.81
CA ARG A 85 -42.87 8.12 -7.95
C ARG A 85 -43.38 7.63 -9.32
N PHE A 86 -42.81 6.51 -9.76
CA PHE A 86 -43.61 5.33 -10.14
C PHE A 86 -43.07 4.10 -9.40
#